data_AF-A0ABD0X4T8-F1
#
_entry.id   AF-A0ABD0X4T8-F1
#
_cell.length_a   1.000
_cell.length_b   1.000
_cell.length_c   1.000
_cell.angle_alpha   90.00
_cell.angle_beta   90.00
_cell.angle_gamma   90.00
#
_symmetry.space_group_name_H-M   'P 1'
#
loop_
_entity.id
_entity.type
_entity.pdbx_description
1 polymer ?
#
loop_
_entity_poly.entity_id
_entity_poly.type
_entity_poly.pdbx_seq_one_letter_code
_entity_poly.pdbx_strand_id
1 'polypeptide(L)'
;MNLSPTTICGVYLENKEQGSEILVQQVSQVMHAEELVSQVLRRRNISLRHGDYWSCYLANDNQEIERPLHYQERALAIYISLSKDDYLVVKRNHYMEAMLTYIAGRLEVSRNGLINFSEKKGQRGKKTFSRRLCVLSGSSLSLYKDVKNTQPERMCPVHALHVYYGIKKKIQPPSCWGMTVVCEQAGRDKQLWYLCCESKDELIEWMATFMCLQHKGDLWPAVSRPDS
;
A
#
# COMPACT_ATOMS: atom_id res chain seq x y z
N MET A 1 -4.07 -39.44 5.86
CA MET A 1 -4.32 -38.27 5.00
C MET A 1 -4.38 -37.06 5.91
N ASN A 2 -3.34 -36.22 5.90
CA ASN A 2 -3.34 -34.98 6.68
C ASN A 2 -4.23 -33.97 5.97
N LEU A 3 -5.50 -33.88 6.40
CA LEU A 3 -6.37 -32.77 6.05
C LEU A 3 -5.79 -31.54 6.75
N SER A 4 -4.96 -30.76 6.03
CA SER A 4 -4.64 -29.41 6.45
C SER A 4 -5.96 -28.64 6.64
N PRO A 5 -6.15 -27.89 7.73
CA PRO A 5 -7.40 -27.19 7.99
C PRO A 5 -7.78 -26.30 6.80
N THR A 6 -8.98 -26.49 6.28
CA THR A 6 -9.48 -25.75 5.12
C THR A 6 -9.84 -24.33 5.57
N THR A 7 -8.94 -23.37 5.36
CA THR A 7 -9.28 -21.97 5.61
C THR A 7 -10.05 -21.39 4.43
N ILE A 8 -11.11 -20.64 4.75
CA ILE A 8 -11.92 -19.90 3.80
C ILE A 8 -11.66 -18.41 4.04
N CYS A 9 -11.33 -17.68 2.97
CA CYS A 9 -11.19 -16.23 3.00
C CYS A 9 -12.31 -15.57 2.20
N GLY A 10 -13.03 -14.63 2.81
CA GLY A 10 -13.94 -13.73 2.11
C GLY A 10 -13.17 -12.60 1.44
N VAL A 11 -13.34 -12.46 0.13
CA VAL A 11 -12.63 -11.44 -0.67
C VAL A 11 -13.62 -10.76 -1.60
N TYR A 12 -13.60 -9.42 -1.66
CA TYR A 12 -14.43 -8.66 -2.58
C TYR A 12 -13.76 -8.54 -3.96
N LEU A 13 -14.54 -8.24 -5.00
CA LEU A 13 -14.04 -7.95 -6.34
C LEU A 13 -14.48 -6.55 -6.74
N GLU A 14 -13.53 -5.72 -7.16
CA GLU A 14 -13.65 -4.30 -7.53
C GLU A 14 -14.12 -3.40 -6.37
N ASN A 15 -15.30 -3.65 -5.81
CA ASN A 15 -15.90 -2.87 -4.73
C ASN A 15 -16.50 -3.78 -3.64
N LYS A 16 -16.60 -3.24 -2.42
CA LYS A 16 -17.27 -3.90 -1.32
C LYS A 16 -18.77 -3.63 -1.37
N GLU A 17 -19.54 -4.68 -1.64
CA GLU A 17 -21.00 -4.66 -1.57
C GLU A 17 -21.48 -5.75 -0.61
N GLN A 18 -22.50 -5.45 0.20
CA GLN A 18 -22.99 -6.39 1.21
C GLN A 18 -23.43 -7.71 0.57
N GLY A 19 -22.83 -8.82 1.02
CA GLY A 19 -23.14 -10.17 0.52
C GLY A 19 -22.48 -10.54 -0.80
N SER A 20 -21.62 -9.69 -1.38
CA SER A 20 -20.92 -9.94 -2.65
C SER A 20 -19.59 -10.69 -2.51
N GLU A 21 -19.20 -11.06 -1.29
CA GLU A 21 -17.93 -11.72 -0.99
C GLU A 21 -17.74 -13.00 -1.81
N ILE A 22 -16.56 -13.14 -2.40
CA ILE A 22 -16.09 -14.35 -3.05
C ILE A 22 -15.39 -15.17 -1.98
N LEU A 23 -16.00 -16.31 -1.65
CA LEU A 23 -15.42 -17.25 -0.69
C LEU A 23 -14.34 -18.09 -1.39
N VAL A 24 -13.08 -17.72 -1.15
CA VAL A 24 -11.93 -18.49 -1.62
C VAL A 24 -11.65 -19.60 -0.62
N GLN A 25 -11.74 -20.85 -1.07
CA GLN A 25 -11.52 -22.03 -0.25
C GLN A 25 -10.06 -22.51 -0.36
N GLN A 26 -9.60 -23.28 0.63
CA GLN A 26 -8.27 -23.90 0.64
C GLN A 26 -7.13 -22.87 0.61
N VAL A 27 -7.32 -21.72 1.29
CA VAL A 27 -6.25 -20.73 1.44
C VAL A 27 -5.23 -21.28 2.43
N SER A 28 -4.03 -21.61 1.95
CA SER A 28 -2.97 -22.21 2.77
C SER A 28 -2.03 -21.15 3.34
N GLN A 29 -1.21 -21.54 4.33
CA GLN A 29 -0.18 -20.66 4.94
C GLN A 29 0.90 -20.22 3.94
N VAL A 30 1.06 -20.95 2.82
CA VAL A 30 2.03 -20.65 1.77
C VAL A 30 1.40 -19.93 0.58
N MET A 31 0.09 -19.71 0.55
CA MET A 31 -0.55 -18.99 -0.54
C MET A 31 -0.14 -17.51 -0.53
N HIS A 32 0.41 -17.03 -1.63
CA HIS A 32 0.72 -15.63 -1.89
C HIS A 32 -0.50 -14.87 -2.44
N ALA A 33 -0.41 -13.54 -2.42
CA ALA A 33 -1.48 -12.66 -2.89
C ALA A 33 -1.80 -12.86 -4.40
N GLU A 34 -0.81 -13.16 -5.25
CA GLU A 34 -1.06 -13.41 -6.69
C GLU A 34 -1.92 -14.64 -6.94
N GLU A 35 -1.76 -15.69 -6.13
CA GLU A 35 -2.54 -16.91 -6.25
C GLU A 35 -3.97 -16.67 -5.76
N LEU A 36 -4.14 -15.88 -4.70
CA LEU A 36 -5.45 -15.42 -4.24
C LEU A 36 -6.18 -14.63 -5.33
N VAL A 37 -5.52 -13.65 -5.95
CA VAL A 37 -6.05 -12.88 -7.08
C VAL A 37 -6.47 -13.81 -8.22
N SER A 38 -5.60 -14.73 -8.62
CA SER A 38 -5.87 -15.69 -9.70
C SER A 38 -7.11 -16.56 -9.41
N GLN A 39 -7.29 -17.00 -8.16
CA GLN A 39 -8.49 -17.77 -7.77
C GLN A 39 -9.76 -16.93 -7.82
N VAL A 40 -9.71 -15.67 -7.36
CA VAL A 40 -10.85 -14.75 -7.41
C VAL A 40 -11.29 -14.49 -8.86
N LEU A 41 -10.34 -14.19 -9.74
CA LEU A 41 -10.61 -13.94 -11.16
C LEU A 41 -11.17 -15.19 -11.86
N ARG A 42 -10.60 -16.36 -11.59
CA ARG A 42 -11.09 -17.64 -12.13
C ARG A 42 -12.53 -17.93 -11.71
N ARG A 43 -12.87 -17.71 -10.43
CA ARG A 43 -14.24 -17.91 -9.91
C ARG A 43 -15.26 -16.98 -10.55
N ARG A 44 -14.83 -15.86 -11.13
CA ARG A 44 -15.67 -14.87 -11.81
C ARG A 44 -15.53 -14.90 -13.33
N ASN A 45 -14.81 -15.88 -13.88
CA ASN A 45 -14.54 -16.04 -15.32
C ASN A 45 -13.93 -14.77 -15.96
N ILE A 46 -13.12 -14.04 -15.20
CA ILE A 46 -12.42 -12.85 -15.70
C ILE A 46 -11.13 -13.30 -16.37
N SER A 47 -11.02 -13.04 -17.68
CA SER A 47 -9.80 -13.30 -18.43
C SER A 47 -8.80 -12.17 -18.23
N LEU A 48 -7.53 -12.52 -17.98
CA LEU A 48 -6.44 -11.55 -17.92
C LEU A 48 -6.19 -11.00 -19.33
N ARG A 49 -6.19 -9.67 -19.46
CA ARG A 49 -5.79 -8.99 -20.69
C ARG A 49 -4.37 -8.44 -20.52
N HIS A 50 -3.68 -8.28 -21.63
CA HIS A 50 -2.40 -7.59 -21.64
C HIS A 50 -2.56 -6.17 -21.05
N GLY A 51 -1.68 -5.80 -20.11
CA GLY A 51 -1.76 -4.52 -19.39
C GLY A 51 -2.75 -4.48 -18.22
N ASP A 52 -3.47 -5.57 -17.92
CA ASP A 52 -4.32 -5.63 -16.73
C ASP A 52 -3.49 -5.98 -15.48
N TYR A 53 -3.28 -5.00 -14.60
CA TYR A 53 -2.61 -5.20 -13.32
C TYR A 53 -3.62 -5.48 -12.21
N TRP A 54 -4.03 -6.74 -12.01
CA TRP A 54 -4.93 -7.11 -10.92
C TRP A 54 -4.17 -7.34 -9.61
N SER A 55 -4.58 -6.66 -8.54
CA SER A 55 -3.95 -6.78 -7.23
C SER A 55 -4.97 -7.01 -6.14
N CYS A 56 -4.57 -7.70 -5.09
CA CYS A 56 -5.31 -7.74 -3.83
C CYS A 56 -4.93 -6.52 -3.00
N TYR A 57 -5.92 -5.88 -2.38
CA TYR A 57 -5.73 -4.74 -1.49
C TYR A 57 -6.25 -5.09 -0.10
N LEU A 58 -5.52 -4.65 0.92
CA LEU A 58 -6.03 -4.50 2.27
C LEU A 58 -6.68 -3.12 2.37
N ALA A 59 -8.01 -3.07 2.42
CA ALA A 59 -8.77 -1.84 2.54
C ALA A 59 -9.35 -1.68 3.94
N ASN A 60 -9.48 -0.44 4.41
CA ASN A 60 -10.13 -0.09 5.68
C ASN A 60 -11.17 1.01 5.44
N ASP A 61 -12.45 0.67 5.58
CA ASP A 61 -13.55 1.61 5.28
C ASP A 61 -13.55 2.81 6.22
N ASN A 62 -13.29 2.57 7.50
CA ASN A 62 -13.32 3.63 8.51
C ASN A 62 -12.16 4.62 8.32
N GLN A 63 -10.98 4.17 7.91
CA GLN A 63 -9.85 5.05 7.62
C GLN A 63 -9.90 5.62 6.19
N GLU A 64 -10.77 5.11 5.31
CA GLU A 64 -10.84 5.47 3.89
C GLU A 64 -9.46 5.31 3.20
N ILE A 65 -8.78 4.21 3.50
CA ILE A 65 -7.45 3.90 2.97
C ILE A 65 -7.37 2.47 2.44
N GLU A 66 -6.44 2.23 1.53
CA GLU A 66 -6.17 0.92 0.98
C GLU A 66 -4.69 0.71 0.69
N ARG A 67 -4.18 -0.47 0.98
CA ARG A 67 -2.79 -0.85 0.72
C ARG A 67 -2.77 -1.97 -0.33
N PRO A 68 -2.12 -1.77 -1.49
CA PRO A 68 -1.88 -2.86 -2.41
C PRO A 68 -0.98 -3.88 -1.70
N LEU A 69 -1.37 -5.15 -1.73
CA LEU A 69 -0.49 -6.22 -1.29
C LEU A 69 0.57 -6.44 -2.37
N HIS A 70 1.81 -6.60 -1.96
CA HIS A 70 2.83 -7.16 -2.84
C HIS A 70 2.44 -8.60 -3.19
N TYR A 71 2.74 -9.00 -4.42
CA TYR A 71 2.26 -10.24 -4.98
C TYR A 71 2.75 -11.49 -4.22
N GLN A 72 3.89 -11.39 -3.51
CA GLN A 72 4.47 -12.44 -2.65
C GLN A 72 4.05 -12.34 -1.18
N GLU A 73 3.22 -11.37 -0.77
CA GLU A 73 2.71 -11.36 0.60
C GLU A 73 1.80 -12.57 0.85
N ARG A 74 1.91 -13.17 2.05
CA ARG A 74 1.11 -14.35 2.43
C ARG A 74 -0.34 -13.94 2.66
N ALA A 75 -1.23 -14.34 1.75
CA ALA A 75 -2.64 -13.98 1.77
C ALA A 75 -3.32 -14.35 3.09
N LEU A 76 -3.07 -15.57 3.60
CA LEU A 76 -3.67 -16.03 4.85
C LEU A 76 -3.18 -15.23 6.07
N ALA A 77 -1.90 -14.87 6.11
CA ALA A 77 -1.34 -14.09 7.22
C ALA A 77 -1.95 -12.68 7.29
N ILE A 78 -2.20 -12.05 6.14
CA ILE A 78 -2.93 -10.78 6.09
C ILE A 78 -4.37 -10.98 6.52
N TYR A 79 -5.05 -12.02 6.02
CA TYR A 79 -6.46 -12.28 6.31
C TYR A 79 -6.74 -12.50 7.81
N ILE A 80 -5.90 -13.26 8.52
CA ILE A 80 -6.07 -13.48 9.97
C ILE A 80 -5.78 -12.23 10.80
N SER A 81 -5.09 -11.24 10.23
CA SER A 81 -4.74 -9.97 10.88
C SER A 81 -5.80 -8.87 10.70
N LEU A 82 -6.87 -9.12 9.92
CA LEU A 82 -7.92 -8.15 9.65
C LEU A 82 -8.62 -7.71 10.95
N SER A 83 -8.79 -6.41 11.10
CA SER A 83 -9.62 -5.81 12.15
C SER A 83 -11.04 -5.55 11.66
N LYS A 84 -11.90 -5.03 12.55
CA LYS A 84 -13.35 -4.84 12.31
C LYS A 84 -13.71 -4.13 11.00
N ASP A 85 -12.91 -3.14 10.60
CA ASP A 85 -13.18 -2.30 9.42
C ASP A 85 -12.33 -2.71 8.19
N ASP A 86 -11.46 -3.72 8.35
CA ASP A 86 -10.57 -4.19 7.31
C ASP A 86 -11.24 -5.26 6.44
N TYR A 87 -10.86 -5.30 5.16
CA TYR A 87 -11.27 -6.35 4.23
C TYR A 87 -10.26 -6.49 3.10
N LEU A 88 -10.31 -7.65 2.44
CA LEU A 88 -9.57 -7.88 1.20
C LEU A 88 -10.44 -7.61 -0.02
N VAL A 89 -9.90 -6.89 -0.99
CA VAL A 89 -10.55 -6.65 -2.28
C VAL A 89 -9.57 -6.86 -3.42
N VAL A 90 -9.96 -7.64 -4.42
CA VAL A 90 -9.23 -7.80 -5.67
C VAL A 90 -9.76 -6.79 -6.66
N LYS A 91 -8.89 -5.95 -7.20
CA LYS A 91 -9.27 -4.92 -8.18
C LYS A 91 -8.10 -4.54 -9.08
N ARG A 92 -8.38 -3.76 -10.12
CA ARG A 92 -7.34 -3.24 -11.02
C ARG A 92 -6.48 -2.18 -10.33
N ASN A 93 -5.17 -2.33 -10.44
CA ASN A 93 -4.18 -1.35 -10.02
C ASN A 93 -3.80 -0.44 -11.19
N HIS A 94 -4.54 0.66 -11.32
CA HIS A 94 -4.36 1.64 -12.40
C HIS A 94 -3.05 2.44 -12.31
N TYR A 95 -2.25 2.27 -11.25
CA TYR A 95 -0.96 2.96 -11.09
C TYR A 95 0.23 2.08 -11.46
N MET A 96 0.07 0.75 -11.49
CA MET A 96 1.20 -0.18 -11.58
C MET A 96 2.05 0.02 -12.85
N GLU A 97 1.43 0.23 -14.02
CA GLU A 97 2.17 0.50 -15.27
C GLU A 97 3.07 1.74 -15.16
N ALA A 98 2.51 2.84 -14.66
CA ALA A 98 3.25 4.08 -14.46
C ALA A 98 4.33 3.94 -13.38
N MET A 99 4.06 3.18 -12.32
CA MET A 99 5.05 2.87 -11.28
C MET A 99 6.23 2.06 -11.84
N LEU A 100 5.95 1.01 -12.63
CA LEU A 100 6.97 0.20 -13.30
C LEU A 100 7.80 1.05 -14.26
N THR A 101 7.15 1.91 -15.04
CA THR A 101 7.81 2.84 -15.96
C THR A 101 8.71 3.82 -15.19
N TYR A 102 8.25 4.36 -14.06
CA TYR A 102 9.02 5.29 -13.25
C TYR A 102 10.32 4.67 -12.71
N ILE A 103 10.29 3.41 -12.25
CA ILE A 103 11.47 2.74 -11.69
C ILE A 103 12.38 2.10 -12.75
N ALA A 104 11.87 1.86 -13.97
CA ALA A 104 12.61 1.19 -15.02
C ALA A 104 13.95 1.90 -15.31
N GLY A 105 15.04 1.15 -15.32
CA GLY A 105 16.38 1.65 -15.64
C GLY A 105 17.05 2.52 -14.56
N ARG A 106 16.42 2.73 -13.40
CA ARG A 106 17.05 3.48 -12.30
C ARG A 106 18.01 2.59 -11.51
N LEU A 107 19.29 3.01 -11.42
CA LEU A 107 20.32 2.32 -10.63
C LEU A 107 20.06 2.43 -9.12
N GLU A 108 19.65 3.63 -8.66
CA GLU A 108 19.26 3.88 -7.27
C GLU A 108 17.88 4.53 -7.24
N VAL A 109 16.94 3.88 -6.53
CA VAL A 109 15.60 4.41 -6.36
C VAL A 109 15.52 5.19 -5.06
N SER A 110 15.31 6.50 -5.18
CA SER A 110 15.05 7.41 -4.07
C SER A 110 14.08 8.50 -4.51
N ARG A 111 13.43 9.14 -3.54
CA ARG A 111 12.58 10.30 -3.78
C ARG A 111 12.81 11.33 -2.68
N ASN A 112 13.06 12.56 -3.10
CA ASN A 112 13.10 13.72 -2.22
C ASN A 112 12.17 14.79 -2.79
N GLY A 113 11.46 15.50 -1.92
CA GLY A 113 10.52 16.54 -2.35
C GLY A 113 9.77 17.17 -1.18
N LEU A 114 9.24 18.38 -1.41
CA LEU A 114 8.33 19.00 -0.46
C LEU A 114 6.98 18.28 -0.52
N ILE A 115 6.40 17.97 0.64
CA ILE A 115 5.09 17.33 0.74
C ILE A 115 4.27 17.98 1.85
N ASN A 116 2.94 17.99 1.68
CA ASN A 116 2.05 18.42 2.76
C ASN A 116 1.97 17.30 3.79
N PHE A 117 2.49 17.55 4.98
CA PHE A 117 2.57 16.59 6.07
C PHE A 117 1.61 16.97 7.21
N SER A 118 0.95 15.95 7.77
CA SER A 118 0.22 16.02 9.03
C SER A 118 0.46 14.72 9.82
N GLU A 119 0.44 14.79 11.13
CA GLU A 119 0.53 13.61 12.00
C GLU A 119 -0.70 13.53 12.90
N LYS A 120 -1.11 12.31 13.25
CA LYS A 120 -2.17 12.13 14.25
C LYS A 120 -1.64 12.55 15.63
N LYS A 121 -1.87 13.81 16.01
CA LYS A 121 -1.66 14.29 17.38
C LYS A 121 -2.82 13.84 18.27
N GLY A 122 -2.57 13.68 19.57
CA GLY A 122 -3.62 13.48 20.58
C GLY A 122 -4.69 14.59 20.53
N GLN A 123 -5.80 14.40 21.25
CA GLN A 123 -7.10 15.11 21.14
C GLN A 123 -7.10 16.67 21.08
N ARG A 124 -5.96 17.36 21.26
CA ARG A 124 -5.88 18.83 21.40
C ARG A 124 -5.15 19.56 20.25
N GLY A 125 -4.69 18.87 19.21
CA GLY A 125 -4.02 19.52 18.06
C GLY A 125 -4.99 19.85 16.93
N LYS A 126 -5.01 21.11 16.45
CA LYS A 126 -5.65 21.47 15.18
C LYS A 126 -4.93 20.70 14.06
N LYS A 127 -5.65 19.80 13.39
CA LYS A 127 -5.12 19.05 12.23
C LYS A 127 -4.87 20.04 11.10
N THR A 128 -3.63 20.44 10.93
CA THR A 128 -3.20 21.35 9.87
C THR A 128 -2.06 20.68 9.13
N PHE A 129 -2.18 20.63 7.81
CA PHE A 129 -1.08 20.21 6.96
C PHE A 129 -0.04 21.33 6.91
N SER A 130 1.22 20.95 6.89
CA SER A 130 2.33 21.86 6.70
C SER A 130 3.35 21.26 5.75
N ARG A 131 3.97 22.11 4.93
CA ARG A 131 5.02 21.63 4.03
C ARG A 131 6.22 21.14 4.84
N ARG A 132 6.72 19.96 4.47
CA ARG A 132 7.93 19.34 5.00
C ARG A 132 8.78 18.84 3.84
N LEU A 133 10.09 18.91 3.97
CA LEU A 133 10.97 18.19 3.07
C LEU A 133 10.89 16.71 3.48
N CYS A 134 10.43 15.88 2.55
CA CYS A 134 10.38 14.43 2.69
C CYS A 134 11.49 13.81 1.86
N VAL A 135 12.21 12.86 2.46
CA VAL A 135 13.29 12.12 1.81
C VAL A 135 13.09 10.64 2.08
N LEU A 136 12.91 9.87 1.02
CA LEU A 136 12.86 8.42 1.02
C LEU A 136 14.05 7.90 0.21
N SER A 137 15.01 7.30 0.89
CA SER A 137 16.25 6.85 0.27
C SER A 137 16.82 5.66 1.00
N GLY A 138 17.22 4.64 0.25
CA GLY A 138 17.90 3.45 0.77
C GLY A 138 17.06 2.69 1.80
N SER A 139 17.21 3.03 3.07
CA SER A 139 16.65 2.27 4.20
C SER A 139 15.66 3.05 5.06
N SER A 140 15.38 4.33 4.81
CA SER A 140 14.47 5.12 5.65
C SER A 140 13.65 6.19 4.92
N LEU A 141 12.53 6.53 5.53
CA LEU A 141 11.74 7.73 5.28
C LEU A 141 12.09 8.77 6.35
N SER A 142 12.48 9.96 5.93
CA SER A 142 12.88 11.06 6.80
C SER A 142 12.08 12.33 6.47
N LEU A 143 11.59 13.02 7.50
CA LEU A 143 10.88 14.28 7.37
C LEU A 143 11.66 15.39 8.07
N TYR A 144 11.92 16.46 7.34
CA TYR A 144 12.63 17.65 7.80
C TYR A 144 11.68 18.84 7.78
N LYS A 145 11.87 19.75 8.74
CA LYS A 145 11.06 20.97 8.85
C LYS A 145 11.02 21.73 7.53
N ASP A 146 12.18 21.92 6.92
CA ASP A 146 12.38 22.49 5.59
C ASP A 146 13.76 22.09 5.03
N VAL A 147 14.12 22.66 3.87
CA VAL A 147 15.37 22.36 3.14
C VAL A 147 16.65 22.83 3.83
N LYS A 148 16.56 23.71 4.83
CA LYS A 148 17.73 24.23 5.56
C LYS A 148 18.12 23.33 6.73
N ASN A 149 17.23 22.43 7.15
CA ASN A 149 17.47 21.53 8.27
C ASN A 149 18.29 20.31 7.85
N THR A 150 19.37 20.05 8.58
CA THR A 150 20.23 18.88 8.37
C THR A 150 19.82 17.67 9.20
N GLN A 151 19.01 17.85 10.25
CA GLN A 151 18.49 16.78 11.08
C GLN A 151 16.98 16.57 10.86
N PRO A 152 16.52 15.32 10.71
CA PRO A 152 15.11 15.04 10.51
C PRO A 152 14.31 15.15 11.82
N GLU A 153 13.11 15.74 11.74
CA GLU A 153 12.14 15.78 12.84
C GLU A 153 11.53 14.40 13.09
N ARG A 154 11.44 13.58 12.03
CA ARG A 154 10.94 12.20 12.05
C ARG A 154 11.78 11.34 11.13
N MET A 155 12.05 10.11 11.55
CA MET A 155 12.71 9.11 10.74
C MET A 155 12.11 7.74 11.04
N CYS A 156 11.79 6.97 10.01
CA CYS A 156 11.36 5.59 10.15
C CYS A 156 12.03 4.70 9.09
N PRO A 157 12.58 3.53 9.46
CA PRO A 157 13.12 2.56 8.52
C PRO A 157 12.05 2.02 7.58
N VAL A 158 12.40 1.79 6.31
CA VAL A 158 11.49 1.32 5.26
C VAL A 158 10.79 0.01 5.62
N HIS A 159 11.48 -0.92 6.29
CA HIS A 159 10.92 -2.22 6.70
C HIS A 159 9.84 -2.09 7.80
N ALA A 160 9.80 -0.96 8.50
CA ALA A 160 8.82 -0.66 9.54
C ALA A 160 7.62 0.16 9.01
N LEU A 161 7.60 0.46 7.71
CA LEU A 161 6.55 1.25 7.09
C LEU A 161 5.45 0.37 6.49
N HIS A 162 4.20 0.75 6.73
CA HIS A 162 3.06 0.30 5.93
C HIS A 162 2.45 1.53 5.26
N VAL A 163 2.40 1.51 3.92
CA VAL A 163 1.97 2.66 3.11
C VAL A 163 0.63 2.34 2.45
N TYR A 164 -0.33 3.23 2.61
CA TYR A 164 -1.69 3.09 2.10
C TYR A 164 -2.00 4.26 1.18
N TYR A 165 -2.69 4.00 0.08
CA TYR A 165 -3.38 5.03 -0.68
C TYR A 165 -4.52 5.62 0.17
N GLY A 166 -4.69 6.93 0.07
CA GLY A 166 -5.77 7.66 0.70
C GLY A 166 -5.38 8.31 2.03
N ILE A 167 -6.14 9.35 2.34
CA ILE A 167 -6.17 10.02 3.64
C ILE A 167 -7.64 10.22 3.97
N LYS A 168 -8.07 9.81 5.17
CA LYS A 168 -9.44 10.01 5.64
C LYS A 168 -9.89 11.46 5.42
N LYS A 169 -11.01 11.67 4.74
CA LYS A 169 -11.56 13.00 4.37
C LYS A 169 -11.75 13.91 5.56
N LYS A 170 -12.08 13.35 6.73
CA LYS A 170 -12.19 14.08 8.01
C LYS A 170 -10.88 14.77 8.45
N ILE A 171 -9.74 14.36 7.89
CA ILE A 171 -8.43 15.00 8.10
C ILE A 171 -8.26 16.25 7.23
N GLN A 172 -9.14 16.47 6.24
CA GLN A 172 -9.14 17.61 5.32
C GLN A 172 -7.79 17.76 4.59
N PRO A 173 -7.35 16.72 3.83
CA PRO A 173 -6.13 16.82 3.04
C PRO A 173 -6.26 17.92 1.96
N PRO A 174 -5.17 18.64 1.64
CA PRO A 174 -5.15 19.67 0.59
C PRO A 174 -5.54 19.19 -0.82
N SER A 175 -5.36 17.90 -1.10
CA SER A 175 -5.72 17.25 -2.37
C SER A 175 -6.23 15.82 -2.12
N CYS A 176 -6.74 15.17 -3.16
CA CYS A 176 -7.07 13.74 -3.13
C CYS A 176 -5.84 12.82 -3.32
N TRP A 177 -4.67 13.37 -3.67
CA TRP A 177 -3.44 12.63 -3.94
C TRP A 177 -2.65 12.38 -2.65
N GLY A 178 -3.31 11.70 -1.71
CA GLY A 178 -2.78 11.44 -0.38
C GLY A 178 -2.37 9.99 -0.17
N MET A 179 -1.40 9.79 0.71
CA MET A 179 -1.07 8.50 1.28
C MET A 179 -1.01 8.59 2.81
N THR A 180 -1.38 7.49 3.44
CA THR A 180 -1.26 7.31 4.89
C THR A 180 -0.11 6.35 5.14
N VAL A 181 0.88 6.82 5.90
CA VAL A 181 2.07 6.06 6.26
C VAL A 181 2.00 5.71 7.74
N VAL A 182 2.04 4.42 8.01
CA VAL A 182 2.11 3.85 9.36
C VAL A 182 3.55 3.44 9.61
N CYS A 183 4.17 3.95 10.68
CA CYS A 183 5.46 3.47 11.16
C CYS A 183 5.24 2.63 12.42
N GLU A 184 5.66 1.37 12.37
CA GLU A 184 5.49 0.39 13.44
C GLU A 184 6.86 -0.23 13.79
N GLN A 185 7.42 0.18 14.93
CA GLN A 185 8.74 -0.25 15.40
C GLN A 185 8.62 -0.95 16.75
N ALA A 186 9.45 -1.98 16.97
CA ALA A 186 9.49 -2.68 18.25
C ALA A 186 9.76 -1.72 19.40
N GLY A 187 8.92 -1.77 20.45
CA GLY A 187 9.06 -0.96 21.66
C GLY A 187 8.68 0.52 21.50
N ARG A 188 8.02 0.92 20.40
CA ARG A 188 7.52 2.29 20.21
C ARG A 188 6.05 2.29 19.85
N ASP A 189 5.36 3.36 20.23
CA ASP A 189 3.98 3.59 19.81
C ASP A 189 3.90 3.74 18.30
N LYS A 190 2.87 3.11 17.73
CA LYS A 190 2.53 3.20 16.31
C LYS A 190 2.33 4.67 15.90
N GLN A 191 3.11 5.13 14.93
CA GLN A 191 3.02 6.49 14.42
C GLN A 191 2.23 6.51 13.11
N LEU A 192 1.34 7.50 12.98
CA LEU A 192 0.48 7.68 11.81
C LEU A 192 0.74 9.03 11.15
N TRP A 193 1.25 8.99 9.93
CA TRP A 193 1.66 10.12 9.12
C TRP A 193 0.77 10.24 7.89
N TYR A 194 0.29 11.44 7.59
CA TYR A 194 -0.47 11.75 6.39
C TYR A 194 0.40 12.58 5.48
N LEU A 195 0.67 12.07 4.28
CA LEU A 195 1.49 12.68 3.26
C LEU A 195 0.60 13.01 2.05
N CYS A 196 0.39 14.28 1.76
CA CYS A 196 -0.49 14.75 0.69
C CYS A 196 0.33 15.43 -0.41
N CYS A 197 0.29 14.83 -1.59
CA CYS A 197 0.96 15.28 -2.80
C CYS A 197 0.13 16.35 -3.50
N GLU A 198 0.74 17.08 -4.43
CA GLU A 198 0.05 18.12 -5.21
C GLU A 198 -0.56 17.53 -6.49
N SER A 199 -0.02 16.42 -7.00
CA SER A 199 -0.47 15.77 -8.22
C SER A 199 -0.55 14.24 -8.10
N LYS A 200 -1.26 13.63 -9.06
CA LYS A 200 -1.31 12.18 -9.25
C LYS A 200 0.08 11.60 -9.51
N ASP A 201 0.89 12.28 -10.33
CA ASP A 201 2.22 11.81 -10.71
C ASP A 201 3.13 11.73 -9.48
N GLU A 202 3.13 12.75 -8.63
CA GLU A 202 3.88 12.71 -7.36
C GLU A 202 3.47 11.51 -6.49
N LEU A 203 2.16 11.25 -6.36
CA LEU A 203 1.67 10.08 -5.63
C LEU A 203 2.20 8.77 -6.23
N ILE A 204 2.16 8.62 -7.56
CA ILE A 204 2.67 7.45 -8.28
C ILE A 204 4.17 7.28 -8.01
N GLU A 205 4.97 8.33 -8.13
CA GLU A 205 6.42 8.29 -7.91
C GLU A 205 6.77 7.92 -6.46
N TRP A 206 6.08 8.50 -5.48
CA TRP A 206 6.26 8.14 -4.07
C TRP A 206 5.92 6.68 -3.82
N MET A 207 4.75 6.21 -4.29
CA MET A 207 4.31 4.82 -4.10
C MET A 207 5.22 3.81 -4.80
N ALA A 208 5.69 4.14 -6.01
CA ALA A 208 6.69 3.34 -6.73
C ALA A 208 8.00 3.25 -5.94
N THR A 209 8.47 4.36 -5.39
CA THR A 209 9.69 4.41 -4.58
C THR A 209 9.53 3.59 -3.29
N PHE A 210 8.41 3.71 -2.59
CA PHE A 210 8.13 2.89 -1.40
C PHE A 210 8.15 1.40 -1.71
N MET A 211 7.36 0.96 -2.69
CA MET A 211 7.30 -0.47 -3.05
C MET A 211 8.65 -0.98 -3.55
N CYS A 212 9.39 -0.19 -4.33
CA CYS A 212 10.72 -0.55 -4.80
C CYS A 212 11.70 -0.77 -3.63
N LEU A 213 11.73 0.13 -2.66
CA LEU A 213 12.63 -0.01 -1.51
C LEU A 213 12.21 -1.15 -0.57
N GLN A 214 10.90 -1.39 -0.40
CA GLN A 214 10.38 -2.47 0.43
C GLN A 214 10.62 -3.86 -0.19
N HIS A 215 10.57 -3.95 -1.52
CA HIS A 215 10.63 -5.21 -2.25
C HIS A 215 11.85 -5.33 -3.17
N LYS A 216 12.90 -4.53 -2.92
CA LYS A 216 14.18 -4.58 -3.66
C LYS A 216 14.01 -4.51 -5.19
N GLY A 217 13.10 -3.67 -5.66
CA GLY A 217 12.78 -3.49 -7.09
C GLY A 217 11.85 -4.54 -7.70
N ASP A 218 11.47 -5.56 -6.95
CA ASP A 218 10.52 -6.58 -7.39
C ASP A 218 9.08 -6.11 -7.15
N LEU A 219 8.52 -5.30 -8.04
CA LEU A 219 7.16 -4.75 -7.86
C LEU A 219 6.05 -5.66 -8.40
N TRP A 220 6.35 -6.47 -9.42
CA TRP A 220 5.35 -7.23 -10.18
C TRP A 220 5.93 -8.58 -10.66
N PRO A 221 5.14 -9.67 -10.64
CA PRO A 221 5.60 -10.98 -11.08
C PRO A 221 6.13 -10.94 -12.52
N ALA A 222 7.30 -11.54 -12.76
CA ALA A 222 7.94 -11.55 -14.07
C ALA A 222 7.12 -12.27 -15.15
N VAL A 223 6.40 -13.33 -14.78
CA VAL A 223 5.54 -14.14 -15.66
C VAL A 223 4.27 -13.38 -16.11
N SER A 224 3.99 -12.25 -15.46
CA SER A 224 2.83 -11.39 -15.73
C SER A 224 3.26 -10.07 -16.38
N ARG A 225 4.51 -9.97 -16.86
CA ARG A 225 5.02 -8.78 -17.55
C ARG A 225 4.69 -8.88 -19.04
N PRO A 226 4.39 -7.75 -19.69
CA PRO A 226 4.10 -7.72 -21.12
C PRO A 226 5.26 -8.20 -22.02
N ASP A 227 6.49 -8.28 -21.50
CA ASP A 227 7.70 -8.66 -22.24
C ASP A 227 8.15 -10.12 -22.04
N SER A 228 7.33 -10.98 -21.39
CA SER A 228 7.62 -12.41 -21.19
C SER A 228 6.98 -13.32 -22.24
#